data_AF-A0A8C8ACM3-F1
#
_entry.id   AF-A0A8C8ACM3-F1
#
_cell.length_a   1.000
_cell.length_b   1.000
_cell.length_c   1.000
_cell.angle_alpha   90.00
_cell.angle_beta   90.00
_cell.angle_gamma   90.00
#
_symmetry.space_group_name_H-M   'P 1'
#
loop_
_entity.id
_entity.type
_entity.pdbx_description
1 polymer ?
#
loop_
_entity_poly.entity_id
_entity_poly.type
_entity_poly.pdbx_seq_one_letter_code
_entity_poly.pdbx_strand_id
1 'polypeptide(L)' 'MSVSGLKAELKFLESIFDKDHERFRIVSWKLDELHCQFVLLPPPPGSSPQPPPPLTIHCNITVTGAGGTRPGPPPAAG' A
#
# COMPACT_ATOMS: atom_id res chain seq x y z
N MET A 1 -6.56 18.50 0.26
CA MET A 1 -7.56 17.41 0.23
C MET A 1 -8.23 17.36 1.60
N SER A 2 -9.56 17.39 1.65
CA SER A 2 -10.28 17.23 2.92
C SER A 2 -10.19 15.78 3.38
N VAL A 3 -10.10 15.53 4.69
CA VAL A 3 -10.06 14.17 5.29
C VAL A 3 -11.23 13.28 4.86
N SER A 4 -12.37 13.88 4.53
CA SER A 4 -13.54 13.21 3.97
C SER A 4 -13.33 12.67 2.55
N GLY A 5 -12.51 13.32 1.74
CA GLY A 5 -12.16 12.88 0.38
C GLY A 5 -11.24 11.66 0.40
N LEU A 6 -10.18 11.69 1.20
CA LEU A 6 -9.24 10.58 1.32
C LEU A 6 -9.93 9.29 1.80
N LYS A 7 -10.84 9.39 2.76
CA LYS A 7 -11.64 8.25 3.22
C LYS A 7 -12.49 7.64 2.09
N ALA A 8 -13.06 8.47 1.22
CA ALA A 8 -13.85 8.00 0.08
C ALA A 8 -12.96 7.31 -0.98
N GLU A 9 -11.78 7.87 -1.24
CA GLU A 9 -10.79 7.25 -2.13
C GLU A 9 -10.32 5.88 -1.61
N LEU A 10 -10.01 5.76 -0.32
CA LEU A 10 -9.60 4.49 0.27
C LEU A 10 -10.70 3.42 0.20
N LYS A 11 -11.96 3.80 0.45
CA LYS A 11 -13.12 2.92 0.22
C LYS A 11 -13.26 2.49 -1.24
N PHE A 12 -13.03 3.41 -2.16
CA PHE A 12 -13.11 3.12 -3.59
C PHE A 12 -11.99 2.14 -4.01
N LEU A 13 -10.76 2.37 -3.55
CA LEU A 13 -9.64 1.46 -3.79
C LEU A 13 -9.93 0.06 -3.24
N GLU A 14 -10.45 -0.05 -2.01
CA GLU A 14 -10.84 -1.34 -1.41
C GLU A 14 -11.93 -2.05 -2.23
N SER A 15 -12.85 -1.31 -2.85
CA SER A 15 -13.89 -1.91 -3.70
C SER A 15 -13.38 -2.47 -5.04
N ILE A 16 -12.23 -1.98 -5.52
CA ILE A 16 -11.59 -2.47 -6.74
C ILE A 16 -10.61 -3.61 -6.41
N PHE A 17 -9.85 -3.43 -5.33
CA PHE A 17 -8.76 -4.30 -4.91
C PHE A 17 -9.06 -4.93 -3.57
N ASP A 18 -10.16 -5.68 -3.50
CA ASP A 18 -10.52 -6.35 -2.27
C ASP A 18 -9.52 -7.49 -1.93
N LYS A 19 -9.71 -8.12 -0.78
CA LYS A 19 -8.81 -9.15 -0.25
C LYS A 19 -8.68 -10.40 -1.13
N ASP A 20 -9.61 -10.62 -2.05
CA ASP A 20 -9.67 -11.78 -2.93
C ASP A 20 -9.18 -11.45 -4.35
N HIS A 21 -8.82 -10.19 -4.61
CA HIS A 21 -8.31 -9.76 -5.91
C HIS A 21 -7.03 -10.55 -6.29
N GLU A 22 -6.93 -10.91 -7.56
CA GLU A 22 -5.99 -11.91 -8.10
C GLU A 22 -4.50 -11.52 -8.00
N ARG A 23 -4.20 -10.22 -7.95
CA ARG A 23 -2.81 -9.70 -8.06
C ARG A 23 -2.44 -8.72 -6.98
N PHE A 24 -3.36 -7.86 -6.58
CA PHE A 24 -3.14 -6.82 -5.58
C PHE A 24 -4.35 -6.72 -4.67
N ARG A 25 -4.14 -6.87 -3.38
CA ARG A 25 -5.18 -7.01 -2.36
C ARG A 25 -5.00 -5.91 -1.33
N ILE A 26 -6.04 -5.13 -1.06
CA ILE A 26 -6.08 -4.27 0.12
C ILE A 26 -6.63 -5.11 1.26
N VAL A 27 -5.77 -5.35 2.26
CA VAL A 27 -6.09 -6.20 3.42
C VAL A 27 -6.82 -5.38 4.47
N SER A 28 -6.36 -4.15 4.67
CA SER A 28 -6.92 -3.19 5.61
C SER A 28 -6.38 -1.80 5.32
N TRP A 29 -7.13 -0.77 5.71
CA TRP A 29 -6.66 0.62 5.63
C TRP A 29 -7.20 1.45 6.79
N LYS A 30 -6.48 2.51 7.10
CA LYS A 30 -6.85 3.63 7.98
C LYS A 30 -6.54 4.92 7.23
N LEU A 31 -6.83 6.08 7.83
CA LEU A 31 -6.58 7.37 7.17
C LEU A 31 -5.10 7.64 6.89
N ASP A 32 -4.23 7.13 7.75
CA ASP A 32 -2.79 7.34 7.77
C ASP A 32 -1.99 6.09 7.36
N GLU A 33 -2.64 4.93 7.24
CA GLU A 33 -2.00 3.64 6.97
C GLU A 33 -2.76 2.86 5.91
N LEU A 34 -2.04 2.22 4.98
CA LEU A 34 -2.60 1.31 3.99
C LEU A 34 -1.81 0.01 4.00
N HIS A 35 -2.52 -1.11 4.13
CA HIS A 35 -1.93 -2.44 4.17
C HIS A 35 -2.37 -3.25 2.95
N CYS A 36 -1.40 -3.64 2.14
CA CYS A 36 -1.62 -4.28 0.86
C CYS A 36 -0.81 -5.57 0.72
N GLN A 37 -1.30 -6.48 -0.11
CA GLN A 37 -0.58 -7.68 -0.52
C GLN A 37 -0.51 -7.77 -2.03
N PHE A 38 0.65 -8.17 -2.55
CA PHE A 38 0.84 -8.56 -3.94
C PHE A 38 0.89 -10.07 -4.03
N VAL A 39 -0.03 -10.64 -4.80
CA VAL A 39 -0.04 -12.06 -5.11
C VAL A 39 0.97 -12.28 -6.23
N LEU A 40 2.03 -13.01 -5.92
CA LEU A 40 3.04 -13.40 -6.90
C LEU A 40 2.50 -14.54 -7.76
N LEU A 41 2.76 -14.49 -9.06
CA LEU A 41 2.34 -15.54 -9.98
C LEU A 41 2.98 -16.89 -9.58
N PRO A 42 2.25 -18.01 -9.77
CA PRO A 42 2.80 -19.32 -9.52
C PRO A 42 4.07 -19.52 -10.37
N PRO A 43 5.07 -20.21 -9.82
CA PRO A 43 6.34 -20.37 -10.51
C PRO A 43 6.14 -21.36 -11.68
N PRO A 44 6.98 -21.30 -12.73
CA PRO A 44 6.79 -22.08 -13.95
C PRO A 44 6.72 -23.59 -13.68
N PRO A 45 5.99 -24.36 -14.50
CA PRO A 45 5.88 -25.80 -14.32
C PRO A 45 7.27 -26.46 -14.33
N GLY A 46 7.58 -27.23 -13.28
CA GLY A 46 8.91 -27.83 -13.04
C GLY A 46 9.74 -27.13 -11.95
N SER A 47 9.25 -26.03 -11.39
CA SER A 47 9.79 -25.40 -10.18
C SER A 47 9.05 -25.87 -8.91
N SER A 48 9.48 -25.39 -7.74
CA SER A 48 8.98 -25.87 -6.42
C SER A 48 7.45 -25.94 -6.35
N PRO A 49 6.87 -27.00 -5.75
CA PRO A 49 5.42 -27.25 -5.79
C PRO A 49 4.56 -26.24 -5.01
N GLN A 50 5.18 -25.34 -4.24
CA GLN A 50 4.45 -24.36 -3.43
C GLN A 50 4.47 -22.97 -4.09
N PRO A 51 3.31 -22.31 -4.25
CA PRO A 51 3.25 -20.92 -4.67
C PRO A 51 4.07 -20.02 -3.72
N PRO A 52 4.78 -19.01 -4.23
CA PRO A 52 5.45 -18.04 -3.38
C PRO A 52 4.43 -17.34 -2.47
N PRO A 53 4.79 -17.05 -1.21
CA PRO A 53 3.92 -16.29 -0.31
C PRO A 53 3.68 -14.88 -0.89
N PRO A 54 2.49 -14.29 -0.68
CA PRO A 54 2.22 -12.92 -1.10
C PRO A 54 3.18 -11.91 -0.45
N LEU A 55 3.60 -10.90 -1.21
CA LEU A 55 4.42 -9.82 -0.67
C LEU A 55 3.52 -8.82 0.05
N THR A 56 3.79 -8.57 1.32
CA THR A 56 3.01 -7.65 2.14
C THR A 56 3.69 -6.28 2.23
N ILE A 57 2.94 -5.20 2.00
CA ILE A 57 3.44 -3.82 2.06
C ILE A 57 2.58 -3.02 3.05
N HIS A 58 3.26 -2.34 3.97
CA HIS A 58 2.68 -1.36 4.88
C HIS A 58 3.10 0.04 4.43
N CYS A 59 2.13 0.84 4.03
CA CYS A 59 2.33 2.21 3.56
C CYS A 59 1.79 3.20 4.60
N ASN A 60 2.56 4.25 4.88
CA ASN A 60 2.05 5.42 5.61
C ASN A 60 1.61 6.49 4.61
N ILE A 61 0.38 6.98 4.75
CA ILE A 61 -0.20 8.01 3.89
C ILE A 61 0.12 9.38 4.48
N THR A 62 1.02 10.11 3.83
CA THR A 62 1.29 11.50 4.15
C THR A 62 0.67 12.40 3.08
N VAL A 63 -0.30 13.22 3.47
CA VAL A 63 -0.82 14.26 2.57
C VAL A 63 0.20 15.39 2.52
N THR A 64 1.00 15.43 1.46
CA THR A 64 1.81 16.61 1.15
C THR A 64 0.87 17.65 0.54
N GLY A 65 0.44 18.62 1.34
CA GLY A 65 -0.27 19.78 0.83
C GLY A 65 0.59 20.46 -0.24
N ALA A 66 -0.01 20.80 -1.37
CA ALA A 66 0.56 21.78 -2.29
C ALA A 66 0.73 23.10 -1.50
N GLY A 67 1.92 23.30 -0.94
CA GLY A 67 2.20 24.31 0.10
C GLY A 67 3.38 23.83 0.95
N GLY A 68 4.53 23.64 0.29
CA GLY A 68 5.67 22.94 0.86
C GLY A 68 6.33 23.61 2.05
N THR A 69 6.74 22.79 3.01
CA THR A 69 8.10 22.85 3.55
C THR A 69 8.61 21.41 3.64
N ARG A 70 9.64 21.11 2.85
CA ARG A 70 10.34 19.83 2.87
C ARG A 70 11.00 19.71 4.26
N PRO A 71 10.85 18.61 5.01
CA PRO A 71 11.70 18.38 6.17
C PRO A 71 13.15 18.40 5.69
N GLY A 72 13.96 19.30 6.26
CA GLY A 72 15.39 19.36 5.97
C GLY A 72 16.07 18.05 6.36
N PRO A 73 17.22 17.69 5.74
CA PRO A 73 18.00 16.55 6.18
C PRO A 73 18.39 16.72 7.66
N PRO A 74 18.52 15.62 8.43
CA PRO A 74 18.97 15.70 9.82
C PRO A 74 20.35 16.37 9.90
N PRO A 75 20.65 17.13 10.98
CA PRO A 75 21.96 17.73 11.14
C PRO A 75 23.02 16.63 11.19
N ALA A 76 24.10 16.81 10.42
CA ALA A 76 25.26 15.93 10.49
C ALA A 76 25.81 15.99 11.92
N ALA A 77 25.90 14.83 12.57
CA ALA A 77 26.59 14.71 13.85
C ALA A 77 28.07 15.07 13.62
N GLY A 78 28.52 16.13 14.27
CA GLY A 78 29.94 16.50 14.38
C GLY A 78 30.61 15.80 15.54
#